data_AF-A0A7W8KJ44-F1
#
_entry.id   AF-A0A7W8KJ44-F1
#
_cell.length_a   1.000
_cell.length_b   1.000
_cell.length_c   1.000
_cell.angle_alpha   90.00
_cell.angle_beta   90.00
_cell.angle_gamma   90.00
#
_symmetry.space_group_name_H-M   'P 1'
#
loop_
_entity.id
_entity.type
_entity.pdbx_description
1 polymer ?
#
loop_
_entity_poly.entity_id
_entity_poly.type
_entity_poly.pdbx_seq_one_letter_code
_entity_poly.pdbx_strand_id
1 'polypeptide(L)'
;MPKRLLLPATSVHSGALVYDNWQLAKASPDAWGIEIEHYLFTDAHIVDVCTAGPYEMLYTGAIWEESPRPSHTLRIQYHLRDDEQDKLETKADRYTGMWLPDEWAALLSLSLGVRVKAGGSVREFRPGEDPRGLPLMLQGRWRPPPIPLPHTQAILPGLPERPASLTDPAVLTRFHEVSPSQSVALVKAARSYQEAIWNVEAEPEQTWLRLVAAVEAAAVEWDPLSADPVERFRLAQPQAADLLTREGGEALLGSIAEYLAPYMGATRKFLDFLTTFRPEPPTIRPDFGLYNYENIQAYQRGLKRIYDYRSRALHAGTPMPRPMCLPPMRWGDGQYIETSIGLASSSFGSTWATEDLPMMLHTFEHIVRGALLGWWQSLVPSAPTSTT
;
A
#
# COMPACT_ATOMS: atom_id res chain seq x y z
N MET A 1 41.19 -1.10 -21.45
CA MET A 1 39.87 -1.40 -20.85
C MET A 1 40.10 -2.13 -19.54
N PRO A 2 39.79 -1.54 -18.38
CA PRO A 2 39.92 -2.25 -17.12
C PRO A 2 38.88 -3.39 -17.10
N LYS A 3 39.34 -4.59 -16.74
CA LYS A 3 38.48 -5.76 -16.54
C LYS A 3 37.41 -5.39 -15.52
N ARG A 4 36.14 -5.37 -15.92
CA ARG A 4 35.01 -5.42 -14.98
C ARG A 4 35.27 -6.62 -14.06
N LEU A 5 35.38 -6.39 -12.76
CA LEU A 5 35.36 -7.46 -11.77
C LEU A 5 34.03 -8.19 -11.93
N LEU A 6 34.06 -9.33 -12.63
CA LEU A 6 32.95 -10.27 -12.69
C LEU A 6 32.90 -10.96 -11.33
N LEU A 7 32.18 -10.35 -10.39
CA LEU A 7 31.65 -11.09 -9.24
C LEU A 7 30.71 -12.19 -9.79
N PRO A 8 30.74 -13.41 -9.23
CA PRO A 8 29.99 -14.55 -9.75
C PRO A 8 28.49 -14.27 -9.80
N ALA A 9 27.86 -14.67 -10.92
CA ALA A 9 26.43 -14.59 -11.17
C ALA A 9 25.68 -15.60 -10.29
N THR A 10 25.30 -15.21 -9.08
CA THR A 10 24.46 -16.04 -8.20
C THR A 10 23.42 -15.24 -7.41
N SER A 11 23.01 -14.05 -7.84
CA SER A 11 21.87 -13.39 -7.20
C SER A 11 20.57 -13.87 -7.83
N VAL A 12 20.06 -15.00 -7.33
CA VAL A 12 18.65 -15.33 -7.51
C VAL A 12 17.88 -14.19 -6.86
N HIS A 13 17.36 -13.26 -7.67
CA HIS A 13 16.34 -12.30 -7.25
C HIS A 13 15.28 -13.06 -6.46
N SER A 14 14.73 -12.50 -5.39
CA SER A 14 13.78 -13.26 -4.55
C SER A 14 12.66 -12.41 -3.97
N GLY A 15 12.86 -11.09 -3.88
CA GLY A 15 11.89 -10.14 -3.36
C GLY A 15 11.44 -9.11 -4.39
N ALA A 16 10.94 -7.98 -3.89
CA ALA A 16 10.68 -6.79 -4.69
C ALA A 16 12.01 -6.18 -5.20
N LEU A 17 11.98 -5.39 -6.28
CA LEU A 17 13.19 -4.81 -6.88
C LEU A 17 13.96 -3.95 -5.86
N VAL A 18 13.23 -3.17 -5.07
CA VAL A 18 13.77 -2.28 -4.05
C VAL A 18 14.41 -3.05 -2.88
N TYR A 19 13.90 -4.25 -2.59
CA TYR A 19 14.48 -5.17 -1.60
C TYR A 19 15.75 -5.83 -2.15
N ASP A 20 15.67 -6.42 -3.35
CA ASP A 20 16.79 -7.13 -3.96
C ASP A 20 17.98 -6.19 -4.19
N ASN A 21 17.72 -4.96 -4.67
CA ASN A 21 18.77 -3.94 -4.81
C ASN A 21 19.44 -3.61 -3.47
N TRP A 22 18.66 -3.54 -2.38
CA TRP A 22 19.20 -3.31 -1.04
C TRP A 22 20.05 -4.50 -0.56
N GLN A 23 19.57 -5.74 -0.73
CA GLN A 23 20.35 -6.92 -0.34
C GLN A 23 21.68 -7.00 -1.09
N LEU A 24 21.69 -6.66 -2.39
CA LEU A 24 22.91 -6.59 -3.18
C LEU A 24 23.84 -5.47 -2.70
N ALA A 25 23.30 -4.30 -2.36
CA ALA A 25 24.08 -3.21 -1.78
C ALA A 25 24.77 -3.63 -0.47
N LYS A 26 24.08 -4.41 0.39
CA LYS A 26 24.68 -4.96 1.61
C LYS A 26 25.76 -6.00 1.32
N ALA A 27 25.53 -6.87 0.36
CA ALA A 27 26.46 -7.94 0.01
C ALA A 27 27.70 -7.43 -0.73
N SER A 28 27.59 -6.32 -1.48
CA SER A 28 28.66 -5.77 -2.29
C SER A 28 28.51 -4.25 -2.46
N PRO A 29 28.84 -3.46 -1.42
CA PRO A 29 28.59 -2.01 -1.38
C PRO A 29 29.34 -1.24 -2.48
N ASP A 30 30.51 -1.72 -2.90
CA ASP A 30 31.30 -1.07 -3.95
C ASP A 30 30.93 -1.55 -5.37
N ALA A 31 30.02 -2.52 -5.49
CA ALA A 31 29.67 -3.15 -6.77
C ALA A 31 28.39 -2.57 -7.40
N TRP A 32 28.25 -1.24 -7.40
CA TRP A 32 27.17 -0.56 -8.12
C TRP A 32 27.60 -0.23 -9.56
N GLY A 33 26.64 -0.25 -10.48
CA GLY A 33 26.89 0.03 -11.90
C GLY A 33 26.72 1.51 -12.22
N ILE A 34 25.57 2.04 -11.84
CA ILE A 34 25.14 3.42 -12.07
C ILE A 34 24.39 3.93 -10.84
N GLU A 35 24.38 5.24 -10.66
CA GLU A 35 23.50 5.91 -9.71
C GLU A 35 22.60 6.87 -10.48
N ILE A 36 21.29 6.88 -10.20
CA ILE A 36 20.33 7.73 -10.92
C ILE A 36 19.51 8.53 -9.92
N GLU A 37 19.33 9.81 -10.23
CA GLU A 37 18.40 10.70 -9.57
C GLU A 37 17.05 10.72 -10.29
N HIS A 38 15.97 10.58 -9.53
CA HIS A 38 14.58 10.65 -9.99
C HIS A 38 13.85 11.73 -9.21
N TYR A 39 12.96 12.49 -9.85
CA TYR A 39 12.06 13.36 -9.08
C TYR A 39 11.08 12.53 -8.24
N LEU A 40 10.71 13.04 -7.08
CA LEU A 40 9.55 12.61 -6.31
C LEU A 40 8.52 13.72 -6.32
N PHE A 41 7.34 13.41 -6.86
CA PHE A 41 6.20 14.30 -6.90
C PHE A 41 5.35 14.13 -5.64
N THR A 42 5.05 15.24 -4.99
CA THR A 42 4.15 15.29 -3.82
C THR A 42 3.54 16.68 -3.71
N ASP A 43 2.38 16.78 -3.06
CA ASP A 43 1.80 18.03 -2.59
C ASP A 43 2.04 18.27 -1.10
N ALA A 44 2.53 17.26 -0.38
CA ALA A 44 2.84 17.40 1.03
C ALA A 44 4.00 18.37 1.27
N HIS A 45 4.02 18.96 2.47
CA HIS A 45 5.14 19.74 2.94
C HIS A 45 6.16 18.82 3.64
N ILE A 46 7.18 18.41 2.89
CA ILE A 46 8.32 17.64 3.41
C ILE A 46 9.58 18.46 3.12
N VAL A 47 10.42 18.68 4.13
CA VAL A 47 11.68 19.46 3.98
C VAL A 47 12.91 18.71 4.45
N ASP A 48 12.71 17.58 5.13
CA ASP A 48 13.79 16.74 5.63
C ASP A 48 14.46 15.95 4.49
N VAL A 49 15.62 15.39 4.79
CA VAL A 49 16.38 14.46 3.95
C VAL A 49 16.53 13.11 4.67
N CYS A 50 16.77 12.03 3.93
CA CYS A 50 16.96 10.71 4.52
C CYS A 50 17.86 9.85 3.64
N THR A 51 18.67 9.01 4.28
CA THR A 51 19.43 7.95 3.61
C THR A 51 19.02 6.61 4.21
N ALA A 52 18.68 5.66 3.35
CA ALA A 52 18.22 4.34 3.74
C ALA A 52 18.83 3.31 2.78
N GLY A 53 19.98 2.72 3.16
CA GLY A 53 20.72 1.82 2.29
C GLY A 53 21.16 2.50 0.99
N PRO A 54 20.89 1.92 -0.20
CA PRO A 54 21.27 2.51 -1.49
C PRO A 54 20.33 3.64 -1.96
N TYR A 55 19.44 4.14 -1.08
CA TYR A 55 18.45 5.16 -1.39
C TYR A 55 18.73 6.44 -0.61
N GLU A 56 18.89 7.56 -1.31
CA GLU A 56 19.07 8.88 -0.71
C GLU A 56 17.96 9.82 -1.19
N MET A 57 17.32 10.50 -0.25
CA MET A 57 16.29 11.49 -0.51
C MET A 57 16.80 12.89 -0.24
N LEU A 58 16.87 13.68 -1.30
CA LEU A 58 17.42 15.03 -1.30
C LEU A 58 16.28 16.03 -1.46
N TYR A 59 16.23 17.02 -0.59
CA TYR A 59 15.28 18.12 -0.71
C TYR A 59 15.68 19.05 -1.85
N THR A 60 14.74 19.40 -2.73
CA THR A 60 15.03 20.23 -3.92
C THR A 60 14.97 21.73 -3.64
N GLY A 61 14.56 22.15 -2.43
CA GLY A 61 14.25 23.55 -2.14
C GLY A 61 12.88 24.00 -2.67
N ALA A 62 11.98 23.06 -2.96
CA ALA A 62 10.66 23.37 -3.52
C ALA A 62 9.83 24.24 -2.57
N ILE A 63 9.29 25.33 -3.11
CA ILE A 63 8.28 26.14 -2.41
C ILE A 63 7.02 25.29 -2.26
N TRP A 64 6.39 25.33 -1.07
CA TRP A 64 5.18 24.57 -0.82
C TRP A 64 4.00 25.09 -1.65
N GLU A 65 3.27 24.17 -2.26
CA GLU A 65 2.06 24.43 -3.05
C GLU A 65 1.07 23.27 -2.82
N GLU A 66 -0.23 23.53 -2.89
CA GLU A 66 -1.27 22.49 -2.74
C GLU A 66 -1.32 21.52 -3.94
N SER A 67 -0.63 21.83 -5.04
CA SER A 67 -0.49 20.96 -6.19
C SER A 67 0.76 20.08 -6.11
N PRO A 68 0.71 18.87 -6.71
CA PRO A 68 1.89 18.02 -6.87
C PRO A 68 3.03 18.75 -7.56
N ARG A 69 4.23 18.64 -6.99
CA ARG A 69 5.46 19.27 -7.48
C ARG A 69 6.67 18.39 -7.19
N PRO A 70 7.80 18.57 -7.90
CA PRO A 70 9.04 17.87 -7.58
C PRO A 70 9.65 18.42 -6.29
N SER A 71 9.29 17.82 -5.15
CA SER A 71 9.73 18.27 -3.82
C SER A 71 11.07 17.66 -3.40
N HIS A 72 11.33 16.43 -3.85
CA HIS A 72 12.53 15.68 -3.52
C HIS A 72 13.11 15.04 -4.77
N THR A 73 14.40 14.74 -4.70
CA THR A 73 15.09 13.85 -5.61
C THR A 73 15.40 12.56 -4.86
N LEU A 74 14.96 11.43 -5.41
CA LEU A 74 15.38 10.11 -4.99
C LEU A 74 16.61 9.72 -5.80
N ARG A 75 17.76 9.66 -5.14
CA ARG A 75 19.00 9.11 -5.68
C ARG A 75 19.10 7.64 -5.31
N ILE A 76 19.40 6.82 -6.31
CA ILE A 76 19.40 5.36 -6.19
C ILE A 76 20.73 4.84 -6.71
N GLN A 77 21.45 4.10 -5.87
CA GLN A 77 22.58 3.29 -6.30
C GLN A 77 22.05 1.95 -6.84
N TYR A 78 22.21 1.73 -8.14
CA TYR A 78 21.74 0.50 -8.79
C TYR A 78 22.81 -0.59 -8.68
N HIS A 79 22.50 -1.58 -7.85
CA HIS A 79 23.24 -2.84 -7.71
C HIS A 79 22.60 -3.98 -8.51
N LEU A 80 21.34 -3.82 -8.93
CA LEU A 80 20.70 -4.72 -9.88
C LEU A 80 21.44 -4.71 -11.23
N ARG A 81 21.41 -5.85 -11.90
CA ARG A 81 22.18 -6.15 -13.10
C ARG A 81 21.22 -6.59 -14.21
N ASP A 82 21.30 -5.97 -15.38
CA ASP A 82 20.46 -6.29 -16.55
C ASP A 82 20.87 -7.62 -17.23
N ASP A 83 21.94 -8.26 -16.77
CA ASP A 83 22.64 -9.36 -17.45
C ASP A 83 22.06 -10.76 -17.22
N GLU A 84 20.86 -10.89 -16.63
CA GLU A 84 20.18 -12.17 -16.63
C GLU A 84 19.57 -12.44 -18.02
N GLN A 85 20.26 -13.29 -18.80
CA GLN A 85 19.59 -14.17 -19.78
C GLN A 85 18.68 -15.11 -19.01
N ASP A 86 17.57 -14.57 -18.51
CA ASP A 86 16.55 -15.32 -17.82
C ASP A 86 16.06 -16.43 -18.77
N LYS A 87 15.86 -17.62 -18.21
CA LYS A 87 15.14 -18.67 -18.95
C LYS A 87 13.79 -18.10 -19.38
N LEU A 88 13.31 -18.47 -20.57
CA LEU A 88 12.00 -18.10 -21.11
C LEU A 88 10.87 -18.79 -20.33
N GLU A 89 10.75 -18.49 -19.05
CA GLU A 89 9.74 -19.01 -18.12
C GLU A 89 8.96 -17.84 -17.54
N THR A 90 7.63 -17.99 -17.44
CA THR A 90 6.80 -16.95 -16.81
C THR A 90 6.95 -17.01 -15.30
N LYS A 91 7.52 -15.97 -14.70
CA LYS A 91 7.62 -15.78 -13.25
C LYS A 91 6.82 -14.53 -12.86
N ALA A 92 5.63 -14.72 -12.27
CA ALA A 92 4.72 -13.62 -11.91
C ALA A 92 4.56 -13.42 -10.39
N ASP A 93 5.16 -14.30 -9.59
CA ASP A 93 5.14 -14.28 -8.12
C ASP A 93 5.64 -12.93 -7.56
N ARG A 94 6.72 -12.40 -8.14
CA ARG A 94 7.38 -11.16 -7.70
C ARG A 94 6.93 -9.93 -8.46
N TYR A 95 6.05 -10.08 -9.44
CA TYR A 95 5.62 -8.96 -10.26
C TYR A 95 4.81 -7.96 -9.41
N THR A 96 5.42 -6.82 -9.11
CA THR A 96 4.79 -5.67 -8.42
C THR A 96 4.15 -4.71 -9.42
N GLY A 97 4.50 -4.82 -10.71
CA GLY A 97 4.07 -3.93 -11.79
C GLY A 97 4.57 -2.50 -11.66
N MET A 98 5.71 -2.33 -11.00
CA MET A 98 6.39 -1.07 -10.73
C MET A 98 7.87 -1.20 -11.03
N TRP A 99 8.52 -0.07 -11.34
CA TRP A 99 9.97 0.00 -11.40
C TRP A 99 10.51 0.39 -10.02
N LEU A 100 11.80 0.20 -9.82
CA LEU A 100 12.46 0.42 -8.54
C LEU A 100 12.18 1.82 -7.89
N PRO A 101 12.24 2.97 -8.60
CA PRO A 101 11.85 4.25 -7.99
C PRO A 101 10.36 4.32 -7.63
N ASP A 102 9.48 3.67 -8.38
CA ASP A 102 8.04 3.61 -8.07
C ASP A 102 7.77 2.78 -6.81
N GLU A 103 8.47 1.64 -6.64
CA GLU A 103 8.36 0.82 -5.43
C GLU A 103 8.74 1.62 -4.18
N TRP A 104 9.84 2.38 -4.24
CA TRP A 104 10.26 3.24 -3.13
C TRP A 104 9.27 4.37 -2.86
N ALA A 105 8.79 5.04 -3.91
CA ALA A 105 7.77 6.08 -3.79
C ALA A 105 6.46 5.55 -3.16
N ALA A 106 6.08 4.31 -3.47
CA ALA A 106 4.91 3.67 -2.90
C ALA A 106 5.10 3.38 -1.40
N LEU A 107 6.26 2.85 -1.02
CA LEU A 107 6.63 2.63 0.39
C LEU A 107 6.63 3.94 1.18
N LEU A 108 7.17 5.02 0.62
CA LEU A 108 7.13 6.37 1.19
C LEU A 108 5.70 6.88 1.37
N SER A 109 4.87 6.69 0.36
CA SER A 109 3.48 7.12 0.40
C SER A 109 2.73 6.45 1.53
N LEU A 110 2.90 5.13 1.70
CA LEU A 110 2.33 4.37 2.81
C LEU A 110 2.90 4.82 4.17
N SER A 111 4.23 4.88 4.29
CA SER A 111 4.92 5.17 5.55
C SER A 111 4.59 6.57 6.08
N LEU A 112 4.52 7.57 5.21
CA LEU A 112 4.22 8.96 5.57
C LEU A 112 2.73 9.28 5.53
N GLY A 113 1.94 8.46 4.84
CA GLY A 113 0.52 8.71 4.62
C GLY A 113 0.25 9.90 3.71
N VAL A 114 1.17 10.23 2.80
CA VAL A 114 1.04 11.37 1.88
C VAL A 114 1.19 10.92 0.44
N ARG A 115 0.72 11.75 -0.48
CA ARG A 115 0.83 11.47 -1.92
C ARG A 115 2.27 11.62 -2.36
N VAL A 116 2.92 10.52 -2.72
CA VAL A 116 4.27 10.51 -3.29
C VAL A 116 4.25 9.65 -4.54
N LYS A 117 4.79 10.11 -5.67
CA LYS A 117 5.02 9.30 -6.88
C LYS A 117 6.38 9.59 -7.47
N ALA A 118 7.02 8.59 -8.06
CA ALA A 118 8.25 8.79 -8.81
C ALA A 118 7.98 9.51 -10.15
N GLY A 119 8.90 10.39 -10.51
CA GLY A 119 8.99 11.04 -11.81
C GLY A 119 10.06 10.39 -12.68
N GLY A 120 10.41 11.06 -13.77
CA GLY A 120 11.50 10.63 -14.65
C GLY A 120 12.88 10.80 -14.04
N SER A 121 13.85 10.09 -14.63
CA SER A 121 15.27 10.23 -14.34
C SER A 121 15.77 11.61 -14.77
N VAL A 122 16.56 12.27 -13.93
CA VAL A 122 17.06 13.64 -14.15
C VAL A 122 18.57 13.72 -14.24
N ARG A 123 19.28 12.79 -13.61
CA ARG A 123 20.75 12.75 -13.59
C ARG A 123 21.25 11.33 -13.40
N GLU A 124 22.35 11.01 -14.06
CA GLU A 124 23.05 9.73 -13.94
C GLU A 124 24.49 9.95 -13.50
N PHE A 125 25.00 9.11 -12.62
CA PHE A 125 26.38 9.08 -12.18
C PHE A 125 26.99 7.73 -12.52
N ARG A 126 28.20 7.75 -13.08
CA ARG A 126 28.94 6.55 -13.46
C ARG A 126 30.33 6.56 -12.83
N PRO A 127 30.84 5.42 -12.34
CA PRO A 127 32.19 5.34 -11.80
C PRO A 127 33.24 5.77 -12.84
N GLY A 128 34.08 6.74 -12.47
CA GLY A 128 35.16 7.24 -13.34
C GLY A 128 34.73 8.27 -14.39
N GLU A 129 33.47 8.70 -14.40
CA GLU A 129 32.98 9.82 -15.23
C GLU A 129 32.86 11.12 -14.41
N ASP A 130 32.11 12.12 -14.90
CA ASP A 130 31.93 13.40 -14.20
C ASP A 130 31.28 13.17 -12.81
N PRO A 131 31.96 13.54 -11.70
CA PRO A 131 31.42 13.37 -10.35
C PRO A 131 30.17 14.23 -10.08
N ARG A 132 29.86 15.22 -10.93
CA ARG A 132 28.62 16.01 -10.85
C ARG A 132 27.44 15.33 -11.55
N GLY A 133 27.68 14.19 -12.20
CA GLY A 133 26.69 13.43 -12.95
C GLY A 133 26.40 14.06 -14.33
N LEU A 134 25.87 13.23 -15.22
CA LEU A 134 25.39 13.62 -16.53
C LEU A 134 23.89 13.93 -16.44
N PRO A 135 23.43 15.11 -16.90
CA PRO A 135 22.01 15.38 -17.01
C PRO A 135 21.41 14.41 -18.02
N LEU A 136 20.35 13.72 -17.62
CA LEU A 136 19.59 12.90 -18.54
C LEU A 136 18.52 13.75 -19.22
N MET A 137 18.35 13.59 -20.54
CA MET A 137 17.07 13.98 -21.14
C MET A 137 15.99 13.17 -20.45
N LEU A 138 15.00 13.86 -19.89
CA LEU A 138 13.90 13.32 -19.09
C LEU A 138 13.34 12.03 -19.70
N GLN A 139 13.88 10.88 -19.30
CA GLN A 139 13.29 9.59 -19.60
C GLN A 139 12.21 9.36 -18.53
N GLY A 140 10.95 9.28 -18.96
CA GLY A 140 9.80 9.05 -18.07
C GLY A 140 8.90 10.26 -17.84
N ARG A 141 8.22 10.31 -16.70
CA ARG A 141 7.19 11.32 -16.38
C ARG A 141 7.84 12.65 -15.99
N TRP A 142 7.83 13.62 -16.90
CA TRP A 142 8.29 14.99 -16.64
C TRP A 142 7.31 15.81 -15.80
N ARG A 143 6.00 15.58 -15.96
CA ARG A 143 4.96 16.25 -15.17
C ARG A 143 4.44 15.32 -14.09
N PRO A 144 4.10 15.85 -12.91
CA PRO A 144 3.34 15.09 -11.95
C PRO A 144 2.03 14.64 -12.60
N PRO A 145 1.55 13.42 -12.33
CA PRO A 145 0.20 13.05 -12.71
C PRO A 145 -0.79 14.08 -12.12
N PRO A 146 -1.71 14.62 -12.92
CA PRO A 146 -2.61 15.65 -12.44
C PRO A 146 -3.46 15.09 -11.30
N ILE A 147 -3.65 15.91 -10.26
CA ILE A 147 -4.64 15.67 -9.23
C ILE A 147 -5.76 16.68 -9.48
N PRO A 148 -6.99 16.24 -9.74
CA PRO A 148 -8.09 17.18 -9.83
C PRO A 148 -8.26 17.85 -8.47
N LEU A 149 -8.32 19.18 -8.49
CA LEU A 149 -8.62 19.94 -7.29
C LEU A 149 -10.07 19.66 -6.87
N PRO A 150 -10.33 19.46 -5.57
CA PRO A 150 -11.69 19.28 -5.09
C PRO A 150 -12.54 20.52 -5.43
N HIS A 151 -13.76 20.31 -5.91
CA HIS A 151 -14.65 21.41 -6.30
C HIS A 151 -15.11 22.27 -5.11
N THR A 152 -15.14 21.71 -3.89
CA THR A 152 -15.59 22.41 -2.68
C THR A 152 -14.83 21.97 -1.44
N GLN A 153 -14.63 20.66 -1.27
CA GLN A 153 -13.99 20.06 -0.11
C GLN A 153 -13.26 18.78 -0.52
N ALA A 154 -12.08 18.54 0.06
CA ALA A 154 -11.31 17.32 -0.15
C ALA A 154 -12.03 16.09 0.42
N ILE A 155 -11.96 14.98 -0.30
CA ILE A 155 -12.53 13.70 0.13
C ILE A 155 -11.71 13.07 1.27
N LEU A 156 -10.39 13.27 1.24
CA LEU A 156 -9.48 13.00 2.36
C LEU A 156 -9.00 14.33 2.95
N PRO A 157 -9.69 14.87 3.97
CA PRO A 157 -9.31 16.15 4.55
C PRO A 157 -7.91 16.09 5.19
N GLY A 158 -7.14 17.17 5.02
CA GLY A 158 -5.84 17.30 5.65
C GLY A 158 -4.72 16.48 4.99
N LEU A 159 -4.96 15.87 3.81
CA LEU A 159 -3.95 15.02 3.16
C LEU A 159 -2.70 15.81 2.71
N PRO A 160 -2.79 16.98 2.03
CA PRO A 160 -1.63 17.83 1.75
C PRO A 160 -0.95 18.39 3.01
N GLU A 161 -1.72 18.65 4.06
CA GLU A 161 -1.26 19.27 5.31
C GLU A 161 -0.78 18.25 6.35
N ARG A 162 -0.89 16.96 6.06
CA ARG A 162 -0.53 15.88 6.97
C ARG A 162 0.95 16.01 7.33
N PRO A 163 1.30 16.07 8.63
CA PRO A 163 2.69 16.12 9.04
C PRO A 163 3.43 14.89 8.52
N ALA A 164 4.48 15.12 7.72
CA ALA A 164 5.32 14.08 7.16
C ALA A 164 6.78 14.45 7.37
N SER A 165 7.54 13.53 7.93
CA SER A 165 8.94 13.74 8.27
C SER A 165 9.77 12.54 7.86
N LEU A 166 10.98 12.83 7.39
CA LEU A 166 11.95 11.84 6.95
C LEU A 166 13.07 11.61 7.97
N THR A 167 13.01 12.26 9.15
CA THR A 167 14.05 12.13 10.17
C THR A 167 13.98 10.81 10.96
N ASP A 168 12.81 10.16 11.02
CA ASP A 168 12.68 8.83 11.64
C ASP A 168 11.67 7.92 10.90
N PRO A 169 11.99 7.46 9.68
CA PRO A 169 11.16 6.47 9.02
C PRO A 169 11.63 5.08 9.47
N ALA A 170 11.50 4.77 10.76
CA ALA A 170 11.99 3.53 11.37
C ALA A 170 11.62 2.26 10.58
N VAL A 171 10.48 2.25 9.90
CA VAL A 171 10.06 1.13 9.05
C VAL A 171 10.75 1.09 7.67
N LEU A 172 11.12 2.25 7.09
CA LEU A 172 11.82 2.31 5.80
C LEU A 172 13.28 1.90 5.92
N THR A 173 14.00 2.39 6.93
CA THR A 173 15.42 2.07 7.14
C THR A 173 15.64 0.58 7.42
N ARG A 174 14.61 -0.07 7.96
CA ARG A 174 14.59 -1.49 8.32
C ARG A 174 13.85 -2.38 7.32
N PHE A 175 13.41 -1.82 6.18
CA PHE A 175 12.72 -2.59 5.14
C PHE A 175 13.55 -3.79 4.65
N HIS A 176 14.88 -3.67 4.67
CA HIS A 176 15.78 -4.75 4.30
C HIS A 176 15.81 -5.95 5.27
N GLU A 177 15.12 -5.86 6.41
CA GLU A 177 15.05 -6.93 7.42
C GLU A 177 13.88 -7.89 7.19
N VAL A 178 12.92 -7.54 6.32
CA VAL A 178 11.78 -8.40 6.00
C VAL A 178 12.18 -9.56 5.09
N SER A 179 11.35 -10.60 5.02
CA SER A 179 11.59 -11.70 4.07
C SER A 179 11.36 -11.27 2.61
N PRO A 180 11.89 -12.01 1.62
CA PRO A 180 11.64 -11.70 0.22
C PRO A 180 10.16 -11.70 -0.16
N SER A 181 9.36 -12.68 0.29
CA SER A 181 7.91 -12.72 0.03
C SER A 181 7.17 -11.53 0.68
N GLN A 182 7.54 -11.21 1.92
CA GLN A 182 7.01 -10.06 2.65
C GLN A 182 7.31 -8.75 1.94
N SER A 183 8.51 -8.59 1.36
CA SER A 183 8.85 -7.40 0.59
C SER A 183 7.93 -7.20 -0.62
N VAL A 184 7.61 -8.27 -1.34
CA VAL A 184 6.70 -8.23 -2.49
C VAL A 184 5.28 -7.87 -2.05
N ALA A 185 4.77 -8.52 -1.01
CA ALA A 185 3.44 -8.26 -0.47
C ALA A 185 3.30 -6.81 0.02
N LEU A 186 4.31 -6.32 0.74
CA LEU A 186 4.34 -4.96 1.25
C LEU A 186 4.40 -3.91 0.13
N VAL A 187 5.21 -4.12 -0.91
CA VAL A 187 5.25 -3.23 -2.09
C VAL A 187 3.92 -3.25 -2.84
N LYS A 188 3.27 -4.41 -3.00
CA LYS A 188 1.92 -4.51 -3.61
C LYS A 188 0.86 -3.78 -2.78
N ALA A 189 0.91 -3.88 -1.45
CA ALA A 189 0.03 -3.16 -0.56
C ALA A 189 0.26 -1.64 -0.64
N ALA A 190 1.53 -1.22 -0.55
CA ALA A 190 1.94 0.18 -0.63
C ALA A 190 1.55 0.82 -1.97
N ARG A 191 1.71 0.10 -3.09
CA ARG A 191 1.24 0.55 -4.42
C ARG A 191 -0.24 0.84 -4.43
N SER A 192 -1.02 -0.11 -3.92
CA SER A 192 -2.47 -0.02 -3.95
C SER A 192 -2.94 1.15 -3.07
N TYR A 193 -2.33 1.35 -1.91
CA TYR A 193 -2.55 2.51 -1.05
C TYR A 193 -2.16 3.83 -1.73
N GLN A 194 -0.97 3.93 -2.31
CA GLN A 194 -0.47 5.10 -3.02
C GLN A 194 -1.43 5.52 -4.15
N GLU A 195 -1.87 4.56 -4.98
CA GLU A 195 -2.85 4.83 -6.04
C GLU A 195 -4.22 5.22 -5.49
N ALA A 196 -4.63 4.68 -4.34
CA ALA A 196 -5.89 5.03 -3.69
C ALA A 196 -5.91 6.51 -3.31
N ILE A 197 -4.89 6.97 -2.57
CA ILE A 197 -4.84 8.35 -2.07
C ILE A 197 -4.47 9.36 -3.17
N TRP A 198 -3.73 8.94 -4.20
CA TRP A 198 -3.42 9.82 -5.33
C TRP A 198 -4.66 10.21 -6.13
N ASN A 199 -5.56 9.26 -6.36
CA ASN A 199 -6.72 9.43 -7.22
C ASN A 199 -8.01 9.76 -6.45
N VAL A 200 -7.95 9.96 -5.13
CA VAL A 200 -9.15 10.02 -4.28
C VAL A 200 -10.13 11.13 -4.66
N GLU A 201 -9.63 12.28 -5.08
CA GLU A 201 -10.47 13.42 -5.48
C GLU A 201 -11.14 13.19 -6.84
N ALA A 202 -10.53 12.36 -7.69
CA ALA A 202 -11.03 12.04 -9.02
C ALA A 202 -12.03 10.88 -9.01
N GLU A 203 -11.66 9.81 -8.31
CA GLU A 203 -12.25 8.48 -8.43
C GLU A 203 -12.43 7.84 -7.04
N PRO A 204 -13.23 8.43 -6.14
CA PRO A 204 -13.37 7.95 -4.77
C PRO A 204 -13.93 6.52 -4.68
N GLU A 205 -14.73 6.09 -5.65
CA GLU A 205 -15.21 4.70 -5.74
C GLU A 205 -14.04 3.73 -5.95
N GLN A 206 -13.10 4.08 -6.83
CA GLN A 206 -11.88 3.29 -7.05
C GLN A 206 -10.96 3.33 -5.84
N THR A 207 -10.91 4.43 -5.08
CA THR A 207 -10.14 4.50 -3.84
C THR A 207 -10.59 3.44 -2.84
N TRP A 208 -11.90 3.22 -2.66
CA TRP A 208 -12.39 2.12 -1.82
C TRP A 208 -11.85 0.75 -2.28
N LEU A 209 -11.92 0.46 -3.58
CA LEU A 209 -11.45 -0.80 -4.14
C LEU A 209 -9.93 -0.97 -3.97
N ARG A 210 -9.16 0.11 -4.16
CA ARG A 210 -7.71 0.14 -4.01
C ARG A 210 -7.27 -0.05 -2.56
N LEU A 211 -7.98 0.56 -1.60
CA LEU A 211 -7.72 0.37 -0.17
C LEU A 211 -8.02 -1.07 0.26
N VAL A 212 -9.11 -1.68 -0.22
CA VAL A 212 -9.38 -3.11 0.00
C VAL A 212 -8.27 -3.98 -0.61
N ALA A 213 -7.85 -3.69 -1.85
CA ALA A 213 -6.77 -4.42 -2.50
C ALA A 213 -5.42 -4.30 -1.77
N ALA A 214 -5.15 -3.14 -1.15
CA ALA A 214 -3.97 -2.94 -0.33
C ALA A 214 -3.96 -3.88 0.87
N VAL A 215 -5.10 -4.01 1.56
CA VAL A 215 -5.27 -4.94 2.68
C VAL A 215 -5.20 -6.39 2.20
N GLU A 216 -5.85 -6.74 1.09
CA GLU A 216 -5.82 -8.10 0.54
C GLU A 216 -4.37 -8.56 0.24
N ALA A 217 -3.54 -7.68 -0.32
CA ALA A 217 -2.14 -7.99 -0.59
C ALA A 217 -1.35 -8.32 0.70
N ALA A 218 -1.58 -7.57 1.78
CA ALA A 218 -0.95 -7.82 3.07
C ALA A 218 -1.53 -9.04 3.79
N ALA A 219 -2.86 -9.19 3.79
CA ALA A 219 -3.56 -10.25 4.48
C ALA A 219 -3.26 -11.64 3.91
N VAL A 220 -2.98 -11.75 2.60
CA VAL A 220 -2.55 -13.01 1.98
C VAL A 220 -1.21 -13.48 2.52
N GLU A 221 -0.25 -12.58 2.69
CA GLU A 221 1.08 -12.89 3.24
C GLU A 221 1.05 -13.12 4.76
N TRP A 222 0.19 -12.38 5.48
CA TRP A 222 0.09 -12.47 6.93
C TRP A 222 -0.65 -13.71 7.44
N ASP A 223 -1.64 -14.22 6.70
CA ASP A 223 -2.66 -15.19 7.15
C ASP A 223 -2.14 -16.22 8.18
N PRO A 224 -2.43 -16.04 9.49
CA PRO A 224 -1.90 -16.89 10.56
C PRO A 224 -2.52 -18.29 10.52
N LEU A 225 -3.67 -18.39 9.88
CA LEU A 225 -4.40 -19.61 9.66
C LEU A 225 -4.09 -20.06 8.23
N SER A 226 -2.91 -20.66 8.04
CA SER A 226 -2.71 -21.66 6.98
C SER A 226 -3.60 -22.88 7.26
N ALA A 227 -4.90 -22.64 7.41
CA ALA A 227 -5.90 -23.61 7.80
C ALA A 227 -6.05 -24.62 6.67
N ASP A 228 -6.24 -25.86 7.10
CA ASP A 228 -6.57 -26.97 6.23
C ASP A 228 -7.68 -26.56 5.23
N PRO A 229 -7.51 -26.80 3.92
CA PRO A 229 -8.51 -26.47 2.90
C PRO A 229 -9.94 -26.90 3.26
N VAL A 230 -10.11 -28.07 3.89
CA VAL A 230 -11.43 -28.61 4.24
C VAL A 230 -12.08 -27.81 5.36
N GLU A 231 -11.32 -27.45 6.41
CA GLU A 231 -11.84 -26.58 7.47
C GLU A 231 -12.26 -25.21 6.93
N ARG A 232 -11.46 -24.62 6.04
CA ARG A 232 -11.81 -23.37 5.36
C ARG A 232 -13.09 -23.51 4.54
N PHE A 233 -13.25 -24.63 3.84
CA PHE A 233 -14.43 -24.89 3.03
C PHE A 233 -15.69 -24.99 3.90
N ARG A 234 -15.64 -25.76 4.99
CA ARG A 234 -16.75 -25.92 5.94
C ARG A 234 -17.19 -24.60 6.56
N LEU A 235 -16.24 -23.75 6.95
CA LEU A 235 -16.54 -22.44 7.55
C LEU A 235 -17.18 -21.48 6.55
N ALA A 236 -16.74 -21.49 5.29
CA ALA A 236 -17.21 -20.55 4.29
C ALA A 236 -18.50 -20.99 3.59
N GLN A 237 -18.69 -22.30 3.39
CA GLN A 237 -19.80 -22.87 2.63
C GLN A 237 -20.39 -24.10 3.35
N PRO A 238 -20.94 -23.95 4.57
CA PRO A 238 -21.35 -25.09 5.39
C PRO A 238 -22.36 -26.00 4.70
N GLN A 239 -23.36 -25.42 4.01
CA GLN A 239 -24.37 -26.19 3.28
C GLN A 239 -23.80 -26.99 2.11
N ALA A 240 -22.83 -26.43 1.37
CA ALA A 240 -22.17 -27.14 0.30
C ALA A 240 -21.25 -28.24 0.85
N ALA A 241 -20.59 -27.99 1.98
CA ALA A 241 -19.75 -28.99 2.65
C ALA A 241 -20.58 -30.18 3.10
N ASP A 242 -21.73 -29.95 3.74
CA ASP A 242 -22.66 -31.00 4.16
C ASP A 242 -23.16 -31.82 2.97
N LEU A 243 -23.51 -31.15 1.87
CA LEU A 243 -23.95 -31.80 0.64
C LEU A 243 -22.83 -32.69 0.05
N LEU A 244 -21.60 -32.17 -0.06
CA LEU A 244 -20.47 -32.91 -0.62
C LEU A 244 -20.11 -34.12 0.25
N THR A 245 -20.09 -33.96 1.58
CA THR A 245 -19.88 -35.06 2.52
C THR A 245 -20.99 -36.11 2.40
N ARG A 246 -22.26 -35.70 2.25
CA ARG A 246 -23.39 -36.64 2.14
C ARG A 246 -23.37 -37.45 0.84
N GLU A 247 -23.14 -36.80 -0.29
CA GLU A 247 -23.25 -37.45 -1.61
C GLU A 247 -21.95 -38.17 -2.04
N GLY A 248 -20.78 -37.67 -1.64
CA GLY A 248 -19.48 -38.19 -2.09
C GLY A 248 -18.46 -38.46 -0.99
N GLY A 249 -18.84 -38.30 0.28
CA GLY A 249 -17.96 -38.54 1.42
C GLY A 249 -16.86 -37.48 1.61
N GLU A 250 -16.06 -37.69 2.65
CA GLU A 250 -14.96 -36.79 3.03
C GLU A 250 -13.88 -36.64 1.95
N ALA A 251 -13.68 -37.66 1.11
CA ALA A 251 -12.72 -37.59 0.02
C ALA A 251 -13.13 -36.59 -1.07
N LEU A 252 -14.42 -36.55 -1.45
CA LEU A 252 -14.92 -35.57 -2.41
C LEU A 252 -14.85 -34.16 -1.86
N LEU A 253 -15.23 -33.98 -0.59
CA LEU A 253 -15.07 -32.70 0.11
C LEU A 253 -13.60 -32.26 0.10
N GLY A 254 -12.67 -33.15 0.40
CA GLY A 254 -11.22 -32.91 0.34
C GLY A 254 -10.76 -32.37 -1.01
N SER A 255 -11.05 -33.09 -2.09
CA SER A 255 -10.63 -32.69 -3.45
C SER A 255 -11.25 -31.36 -3.89
N ILE A 256 -12.53 -31.12 -3.58
CA ILE A 256 -13.20 -29.86 -3.93
C ILE A 256 -12.65 -28.70 -3.08
N ALA A 257 -12.41 -28.93 -1.80
CA ALA A 257 -11.84 -27.93 -0.90
C ALA A 257 -10.42 -27.54 -1.33
N GLU A 258 -9.57 -28.50 -1.71
CA GLU A 258 -8.24 -28.23 -2.27
C GLU A 258 -8.32 -27.43 -3.57
N TYR A 259 -9.21 -27.82 -4.49
CA TYR A 259 -9.41 -27.13 -5.76
C TYR A 259 -9.89 -25.69 -5.57
N LEU A 260 -10.77 -25.45 -4.59
CA LEU A 260 -11.37 -24.14 -4.33
C LEU A 260 -10.58 -23.29 -3.32
N ALA A 261 -9.62 -23.87 -2.60
CA ALA A 261 -8.83 -23.18 -1.59
C ALA A 261 -8.21 -21.84 -2.03
N PRO A 262 -7.73 -21.68 -3.28
CA PRO A 262 -7.19 -20.40 -3.76
C PRO A 262 -8.24 -19.29 -3.87
N TYR A 263 -9.52 -19.64 -4.04
CA TYR A 263 -10.62 -18.70 -4.25
C TYR A 263 -11.41 -18.40 -2.98
N MET A 264 -11.05 -19.03 -1.86
CA MET A 264 -11.81 -19.00 -0.62
C MET A 264 -11.09 -18.25 0.49
N GLY A 265 -11.88 -17.63 1.37
CA GLY A 265 -11.39 -17.01 2.60
C GLY A 265 -10.87 -15.59 2.45
N ALA A 266 -10.91 -14.98 1.26
CA ALA A 266 -10.45 -13.59 1.06
C ALA A 266 -11.17 -12.59 2.01
N THR A 267 -12.50 -12.70 2.17
CA THR A 267 -13.25 -11.88 3.15
C THR A 267 -12.77 -12.12 4.58
N ARG A 268 -12.53 -13.38 4.96
CA ARG A 268 -12.06 -13.71 6.32
C ARG A 268 -10.68 -13.12 6.57
N LYS A 269 -9.72 -13.36 5.67
CA LYS A 269 -8.36 -12.80 5.77
C LYS A 269 -8.39 -11.28 5.89
N PHE A 270 -9.22 -10.61 5.09
CA PHE A 270 -9.42 -9.17 5.16
C PHE A 270 -9.92 -8.71 6.53
N LEU A 271 -10.95 -9.36 7.08
CA LEU A 271 -11.51 -9.04 8.39
C LEU A 271 -10.52 -9.32 9.52
N ASP A 272 -9.89 -10.49 9.50
CA ASP A 272 -8.94 -10.92 10.52
C ASP A 272 -7.73 -9.98 10.55
N PHE A 273 -7.16 -9.65 9.40
CA PHE A 273 -6.03 -8.73 9.28
C PHE A 273 -6.34 -7.35 9.87
N LEU A 274 -7.46 -6.74 9.47
CA LEU A 274 -7.86 -5.42 9.97
C LEU A 274 -8.31 -5.44 11.44
N THR A 275 -8.70 -6.60 11.96
CA THR A 275 -9.01 -6.78 13.38
C THR A 275 -7.72 -6.91 14.18
N THR A 276 -6.75 -7.69 13.71
CA THR A 276 -5.47 -7.92 14.37
C THR A 276 -4.61 -6.67 14.42
N PHE A 277 -4.47 -5.95 13.29
CA PHE A 277 -3.66 -4.74 13.22
C PHE A 277 -4.50 -3.46 13.34
N ARG A 278 -5.68 -3.54 13.97
CA ARG A 278 -6.56 -2.38 14.15
C ARG A 278 -5.79 -1.21 14.79
N PRO A 279 -5.75 -0.02 14.16
CA PRO A 279 -5.09 1.12 14.77
C PRO A 279 -5.92 1.71 15.91
N GLU A 280 -5.25 2.50 16.75
CA GLU A 280 -5.94 3.39 17.67
C GLU A 280 -6.79 4.42 16.89
N PRO A 281 -7.90 4.90 17.48
CA PRO A 281 -8.67 6.00 16.89
C PRO A 281 -7.81 7.25 16.66
N PRO A 282 -8.15 8.11 15.68
CA PRO A 282 -7.48 9.39 15.51
C PRO A 282 -7.49 10.23 16.79
N THR A 283 -6.50 11.09 17.01
CA THR A 283 -6.45 11.97 18.18
C THR A 283 -7.46 13.11 18.09
N ILE A 284 -7.74 13.59 16.89
CA ILE A 284 -8.72 14.64 16.59
C ILE A 284 -9.96 13.97 16.00
N ARG A 285 -11.07 13.97 16.75
CA ARG A 285 -12.33 13.30 16.39
C ARG A 285 -13.52 14.20 16.74
N PRO A 286 -14.65 14.06 16.04
CA PRO A 286 -15.86 14.78 16.40
C PRO A 286 -16.48 14.22 17.68
N ASP A 287 -17.28 15.01 18.40
CA ASP A 287 -18.10 14.49 19.52
C ASP A 287 -19.38 13.77 19.04
N PHE A 288 -19.69 13.89 17.75
CA PHE A 288 -20.85 13.31 17.08
C PHE A 288 -20.46 12.62 15.76
N GLY A 289 -21.19 11.58 15.36
CA GLY A 289 -20.90 10.84 14.12
C GLY A 289 -19.62 10.01 14.19
N LEU A 290 -19.31 9.47 15.37
CA LEU A 290 -18.13 8.64 15.64
C LEU A 290 -18.28 7.21 15.10
N TYR A 291 -17.20 6.69 14.54
CA TYR A 291 -17.07 5.27 14.27
C TYR A 291 -16.57 4.54 15.53
N ASN A 292 -17.15 3.39 15.83
CA ASN A 292 -16.81 2.63 17.03
C ASN A 292 -15.66 1.66 16.74
N TYR A 293 -14.44 2.07 17.07
CA TYR A 293 -13.24 1.25 16.94
C TYR A 293 -13.18 0.13 17.99
N GLU A 294 -13.70 0.36 19.19
CA GLU A 294 -13.53 -0.55 20.34
C GLU A 294 -14.44 -1.78 20.27
N ASN A 295 -15.68 -1.60 19.82
CA ASN A 295 -16.65 -2.68 19.67
C ASN A 295 -16.31 -3.55 18.46
N ILE A 296 -15.58 -4.65 18.70
CA ILE A 296 -15.11 -5.59 17.68
C ILE A 296 -16.24 -6.08 16.77
N GLN A 297 -17.42 -6.39 17.31
CA GLN A 297 -18.52 -6.87 16.48
C GLN A 297 -19.04 -5.79 15.53
N ALA A 298 -19.18 -4.54 16.01
CA ALA A 298 -19.56 -3.42 15.16
C ALA A 298 -18.48 -3.09 14.13
N TYR A 299 -17.21 -3.15 14.54
CA TYR A 299 -16.04 -2.95 13.70
C TYR A 299 -16.05 -3.93 12.52
N GLN A 300 -16.11 -5.24 12.82
CA GLN A 300 -16.14 -6.28 11.80
C GLN A 300 -17.39 -6.22 10.91
N ARG A 301 -18.56 -5.87 11.44
CA ARG A 301 -19.76 -5.66 10.61
C ARG A 301 -19.56 -4.56 9.58
N GLY A 302 -18.97 -3.43 9.98
CA GLY A 302 -18.69 -2.32 9.06
C GLY A 302 -17.69 -2.70 7.97
N LEU A 303 -16.60 -3.38 8.35
CA LEU A 303 -15.60 -3.88 7.40
C LEU A 303 -16.16 -4.92 6.44
N LYS A 304 -16.99 -5.86 6.94
CA LYS A 304 -17.65 -6.85 6.09
C LYS A 304 -18.54 -6.16 5.06
N ARG A 305 -19.28 -5.14 5.48
CA ARG A 305 -20.15 -4.36 4.59
C ARG A 305 -19.35 -3.68 3.47
N ILE A 306 -18.18 -3.10 3.77
CA ILE A 306 -17.26 -2.53 2.76
C ILE A 306 -16.81 -3.61 1.78
N TYR A 307 -16.40 -4.77 2.29
CA TYR A 307 -15.97 -5.89 1.45
C TYR A 307 -17.11 -6.37 0.52
N ASP A 308 -18.34 -6.45 1.03
CA ASP A 308 -19.53 -6.81 0.25
C ASP A 308 -19.83 -5.76 -0.85
N TYR A 309 -19.58 -4.47 -0.61
CA TYR A 309 -19.66 -3.44 -1.66
C TYR A 309 -18.56 -3.60 -2.71
N ARG A 310 -17.31 -3.81 -2.30
CA ARG A 310 -16.18 -4.08 -3.23
C ARG A 310 -16.46 -5.28 -4.12
N SER A 311 -16.98 -6.36 -3.54
CA SER A 311 -17.36 -7.57 -4.28
C SER A 311 -18.44 -7.28 -5.34
N ARG A 312 -19.50 -6.56 -4.96
CA ARG A 312 -20.57 -6.17 -5.91
C ARG A 312 -20.09 -5.21 -7.00
N ALA A 313 -19.21 -4.27 -6.67
CA ALA A 313 -18.64 -3.37 -7.67
C ALA A 313 -17.86 -4.13 -8.74
N LEU A 314 -17.06 -5.11 -8.35
CA LEU A 314 -16.23 -5.87 -9.29
C LEU A 314 -16.99 -6.96 -10.05
N HIS A 315 -18.00 -7.59 -9.45
CA HIS A 315 -18.69 -8.74 -10.06
C HIS A 315 -20.05 -8.41 -10.66
N ALA A 316 -20.76 -7.43 -10.08
CA ALA A 316 -22.10 -7.02 -10.53
C ALA A 316 -22.12 -5.63 -11.16
N GLY A 317 -20.96 -4.95 -11.25
CA GLY A 317 -20.87 -3.58 -11.76
C GLY A 317 -21.65 -2.55 -10.94
N THR A 318 -22.00 -2.87 -9.69
CA THR A 318 -22.78 -1.97 -8.83
C THR A 318 -21.82 -1.01 -8.11
N PRO A 319 -21.89 0.30 -8.36
CA PRO A 319 -20.94 1.27 -7.81
C PRO A 319 -20.96 1.30 -6.28
N MET A 320 -19.88 1.83 -5.68
CA MET A 320 -19.85 2.11 -4.25
C MET A 320 -20.98 3.10 -3.88
N PRO A 321 -21.60 3.00 -2.70
CA PRO A 321 -22.62 3.96 -2.29
C PRO A 321 -22.10 5.40 -2.38
N ARG A 322 -22.80 6.23 -3.15
CA ARG A 322 -22.39 7.62 -3.38
C ARG A 322 -22.12 8.41 -2.08
N PRO A 323 -22.93 8.25 -1.01
CA PRO A 323 -22.67 8.94 0.26
C PRO A 323 -21.31 8.62 0.89
N MET A 324 -20.79 7.41 0.71
CA MET A 324 -19.45 7.00 1.19
C MET A 324 -18.30 7.58 0.35
N CYS A 325 -18.63 8.19 -0.80
CA CYS A 325 -17.69 8.77 -1.76
C CYS A 325 -17.74 10.30 -1.76
N LEU A 326 -18.46 10.91 -0.83
CA LEU A 326 -18.53 12.36 -0.65
C LEU A 326 -17.48 12.81 0.37
N PRO A 327 -17.04 14.07 0.31
CA PRO A 327 -16.30 14.69 1.40
C PRO A 327 -17.05 14.54 2.73
N PRO A 328 -16.37 14.19 3.83
CA PRO A 328 -17.03 14.05 5.12
C PRO A 328 -17.49 15.43 5.61
N MET A 329 -18.63 15.48 6.31
CA MET A 329 -19.09 16.73 6.91
C MET A 329 -18.10 17.21 7.97
N ARG A 330 -17.70 18.49 7.88
CA ARG A 330 -16.90 19.14 8.92
C ARG A 330 -17.75 19.37 10.16
N TRP A 331 -17.20 19.07 11.32
CA TRP A 331 -17.81 19.30 12.62
C TRP A 331 -16.81 20.02 13.53
N GLY A 332 -17.07 21.29 13.85
CA GLY A 332 -16.10 22.10 14.60
C GLY A 332 -14.79 22.36 13.83
N ASP A 333 -13.70 22.58 14.58
CA ASP A 333 -12.41 22.94 14.00
C ASP A 333 -11.53 21.70 13.76
N GLY A 334 -11.30 21.39 12.48
CA GLY A 334 -10.46 20.27 12.05
C GLY A 334 -11.05 18.87 12.24
N GLN A 335 -12.27 18.72 12.78
CA GLN A 335 -12.90 17.40 12.98
C GLN A 335 -13.90 17.11 11.85
N TYR A 336 -14.04 15.83 11.51
CA TYR A 336 -14.89 15.34 10.43
C TYR A 336 -15.70 14.14 10.91
N ILE A 337 -16.98 14.06 10.52
CA ILE A 337 -17.84 12.92 10.88
C ILE A 337 -17.27 11.62 10.29
N GLU A 338 -17.16 10.58 11.09
CA GLU A 338 -16.51 9.31 10.70
C GLU A 338 -17.48 8.31 10.06
N THR A 339 -18.79 8.52 10.27
CA THR A 339 -19.85 7.68 9.72
C THR A 339 -21.01 8.52 9.19
N SER A 340 -21.91 7.91 8.43
CA SER A 340 -23.10 8.62 7.95
C SER A 340 -24.04 8.96 9.11
N ILE A 341 -24.73 10.09 8.99
CA ILE A 341 -25.65 10.60 10.00
C ILE A 341 -27.08 10.62 9.46
N GLY A 342 -28.07 10.64 10.35
CA GLY A 342 -29.49 10.60 9.99
C GLY A 342 -30.04 9.17 9.85
N LEU A 343 -31.20 9.04 9.19
CA LEU A 343 -31.88 7.74 8.99
C LEU A 343 -31.49 7.06 7.67
N ALA A 344 -31.29 7.85 6.62
CA ALA A 344 -30.95 7.38 5.29
C ALA A 344 -30.31 8.51 4.46
N SER A 345 -29.56 8.13 3.43
CA SER A 345 -29.03 9.05 2.42
C SER A 345 -29.53 8.65 1.04
N SER A 346 -29.87 9.63 0.21
CA SER A 346 -30.35 9.39 -1.17
C SER A 346 -29.50 10.12 -2.19
N SER A 347 -29.17 9.46 -3.30
CA SER A 347 -28.41 10.05 -4.41
C SER A 347 -28.66 9.28 -5.70
N PHE A 348 -28.72 9.98 -6.84
CA PHE A 348 -28.91 9.40 -8.18
C PHE A 348 -30.01 8.32 -8.28
N GLY A 349 -31.14 8.54 -7.61
CA GLY A 349 -32.29 7.61 -7.65
C GLY A 349 -32.16 6.37 -6.75
N SER A 350 -31.12 6.28 -5.93
CA SER A 350 -30.93 5.22 -4.92
C SER A 350 -31.00 5.79 -3.50
N THR A 351 -31.40 4.96 -2.55
CA THR A 351 -31.46 5.28 -1.12
C THR A 351 -30.75 4.19 -0.32
N TRP A 352 -29.94 4.60 0.65
CA TRP A 352 -29.23 3.72 1.58
C TRP A 352 -29.62 4.07 3.01
N ALA A 353 -29.94 3.08 3.83
CA ALA A 353 -30.12 3.29 5.25
C ALA A 353 -28.75 3.58 5.91
N THR A 354 -28.74 4.24 7.06
CA THR A 354 -27.49 4.56 7.78
C THR A 354 -26.66 3.31 8.11
N GLU A 355 -27.32 2.18 8.41
CA GLU A 355 -26.68 0.88 8.65
C GLU A 355 -25.99 0.28 7.42
N ASP A 356 -26.32 0.76 6.22
CA ASP A 356 -25.68 0.39 4.97
C ASP A 356 -24.43 1.26 4.68
N LEU A 357 -24.19 2.31 5.46
CA LEU A 357 -23.13 3.30 5.26
C LEU A 357 -22.19 3.32 6.47
N PRO A 358 -21.36 2.27 6.66
CA PRO A 358 -20.71 1.99 7.93
C PRO A 358 -19.70 3.06 8.38
N MET A 359 -19.01 3.68 7.43
CA MET A 359 -18.01 4.73 7.70
C MET A 359 -17.76 5.57 6.44
N MET A 360 -17.14 6.73 6.63
CA MET A 360 -16.65 7.60 5.55
C MET A 360 -15.28 7.13 5.04
N LEU A 361 -14.89 7.57 3.84
CA LEU A 361 -13.65 7.13 3.19
C LEU A 361 -12.38 7.49 3.97
N HIS A 362 -12.31 8.69 4.57
CA HIS A 362 -11.16 9.08 5.41
C HIS A 362 -11.02 8.20 6.66
N THR A 363 -12.12 7.71 7.23
CA THR A 363 -12.10 6.77 8.36
C THR A 363 -11.54 5.42 7.92
N PHE A 364 -11.95 4.93 6.75
CA PHE A 364 -11.41 3.70 6.21
C PHE A 364 -9.94 3.82 5.80
N GLU A 365 -9.51 4.96 5.23
CA GLU A 365 -8.10 5.23 4.93
C GLU A 365 -7.24 5.18 6.19
N HIS A 366 -7.69 5.80 7.29
CA HIS A 366 -7.02 5.73 8.59
C HIS A 366 -6.87 4.29 9.08
N ILE A 367 -7.96 3.50 9.03
CA ILE A 367 -7.96 2.09 9.43
C ILE A 367 -6.96 1.29 8.58
N VAL A 368 -7.02 1.43 7.27
CA VAL A 368 -6.19 0.67 6.32
C VAL A 368 -4.72 1.03 6.49
N ARG A 369 -4.38 2.32 6.51
CA ARG A 369 -3.00 2.76 6.68
C ARG A 369 -2.46 2.28 8.03
N GLY A 370 -3.21 2.49 9.11
CA GLY A 370 -2.81 2.08 10.44
C GLY A 370 -2.55 0.57 10.53
N ALA A 371 -3.43 -0.25 9.93
CA ALA A 371 -3.26 -1.69 9.91
C ALA A 371 -2.06 -2.15 9.08
N LEU A 372 -1.82 -1.54 7.91
CA LEU A 372 -0.65 -1.83 7.09
C LEU A 372 0.65 -1.46 7.80
N LEU A 373 0.69 -0.34 8.52
CA LEU A 373 1.86 0.08 9.31
C LEU A 373 2.08 -0.82 10.53
N GLY A 374 1.01 -1.18 11.24
CA GLY A 374 1.11 -2.14 12.36
C GLY A 374 1.62 -3.50 11.89
N TRP A 375 1.16 -3.98 10.73
CA TRP A 375 1.70 -5.19 10.11
C TRP A 375 3.17 -5.04 9.73
N TRP A 376 3.54 -3.99 9.00
CA TRP A 376 4.94 -3.77 8.62
C TRP A 376 5.86 -3.72 9.85
N GLN A 377 5.47 -3.01 10.91
CA GLN A 377 6.23 -2.98 12.16
C GLN A 377 6.40 -4.37 12.77
N SER A 378 5.39 -5.24 12.69
CA SER A 378 5.47 -6.62 13.19
C SER A 378 6.42 -7.53 12.40
N LEU A 379 6.75 -7.16 11.16
CA LEU A 379 7.70 -7.92 10.32
C LEU A 379 9.15 -7.66 10.71
N VAL A 380 9.40 -6.53 11.35
CA VAL A 380 10.75 -6.07 11.65
C VAL A 380 11.10 -6.52 13.10
N PRO A 381 12.21 -7.24 13.33
CA PRO A 381 12.60 -7.69 14.67
C PRO A 381 12.61 -6.53 15.69
N SER A 382 12.17 -6.75 16.93
CA SER A 382 12.37 -5.74 17.98
C SER A 382 13.87 -5.51 18.18
N ALA A 383 14.31 -4.24 18.23
CA ALA A 383 15.69 -3.94 18.61
C ALA A 383 15.96 -4.59 19.98
N PRO A 384 17.13 -5.23 20.20
CA PRO A 384 17.46 -5.77 21.51
C PRO A 384 17.40 -4.65 22.53
N THR A 385 16.48 -4.75 23.48
CA THR A 385 16.37 -3.80 24.59
C THR A 385 17.72 -3.79 25.28
N SER A 386 18.44 -2.68 25.15
CA SER A 386 19.72 -2.51 25.82
C SER A 386 19.41 -2.51 27.32
N THR A 387 19.67 -3.63 27.99
CA THR A 387 19.65 -3.72 29.43
C THR A 387 20.75 -2.81 29.96
N THR A 388 20.35 -1.62 30.40
CA THR A 388 21.18 -0.70 31.19
C THR A 388 21.49 -1.26 32.56
#